data_AF-A0AAE3EQ85-F1
#
_entry.id   AF-A0AAE3EQ85-F1
#
_cell.length_a   1.000
_cell.length_b   1.000
_cell.length_c   1.000
_cell.angle_alpha   90.00
_cell.angle_beta   90.00
_cell.angle_gamma   90.00
#
_symmetry.space_group_name_H-M   'P 1'
#
loop_
_entity.id
_entity.type
_entity.pdbx_description
1 polymer ?
#
loop_
_entity_poly.entity_id
_entity_poly.type
_entity_poly.pdbx_seq_one_letter_code
_entity_poly.pdbx_strand_id
1 'polypeptide(L)'
;MAKKDNSNEITVISNDWLKNYSKNQSYYQESLKRLTESLKNVKIDYNSLLGNLPKSASISKRQSLKNISNAYQNEKMVLVLGAGISLEFGVPSWNLLLQNLMVHTIEKENNVSNVLSKLFNDIFTPNPLIAGRYLQEYFENNNSSFESMVREVLYSKIDKDKNSDLLNEIVKICVAPGKSPNLDSIITYNFDDILEYKLDQTGLEVPYKSVYGLGIEIKNGELPIYHVHGYLPEDKKLTDSNKITFGESNYHQQYSDLYSWNNMVQINKFRENTCVFIGSSLTDPNIRRLLDIALKQKGNKRKHHYIFKKKIDDKQLSEKLKKILESPEIINNKNNAGLDFDETIKLLTDIYERFEENDSASFGVQTIWIDDWNEIPEILTKIRENVA
;
A
#
# COMPACT_ATOMS: atom_id res chain seq x y z
N MET A 1 -3.89 45.58 34.49
CA MET A 1 -4.15 45.15 33.10
C MET A 1 -4.43 43.65 33.13
N ALA A 2 -5.67 43.28 32.81
CA ALA A 2 -6.23 41.97 33.10
C ALA A 2 -5.63 40.86 32.21
N LYS A 3 -5.21 39.76 32.86
CA LYS A 3 -5.06 38.44 32.22
C LYS A 3 -6.45 37.98 31.78
N LYS A 4 -6.67 37.83 30.47
CA LYS A 4 -7.87 37.19 29.92
C LYS A 4 -7.69 35.67 29.99
N ASP A 5 -8.68 35.01 30.56
CA ASP A 5 -8.84 33.56 30.67
C ASP A 5 -8.98 32.89 29.29
N ASN A 6 -7.94 32.20 28.83
CA ASN A 6 -7.96 31.29 27.66
C ASN A 6 -8.58 29.91 27.98
N SER A 7 -9.00 29.68 29.23
CA SER A 7 -9.60 28.42 29.71
C SER A 7 -11.04 28.21 29.18
N ASN A 8 -11.79 29.29 28.94
CA ASN A 8 -13.17 29.21 28.49
C ASN A 8 -13.32 28.94 26.97
N GLU A 9 -12.41 29.41 26.12
CA GLU A 9 -12.50 29.17 24.66
C GLU A 9 -12.16 27.71 24.29
N ILE A 10 -11.18 27.11 24.96
CA ILE A 10 -10.79 25.69 24.75
C ILE A 10 -11.91 24.73 25.20
N THR A 11 -12.65 25.10 26.26
CA THR A 11 -13.77 24.29 26.79
C THR A 11 -15.00 24.36 25.88
N VAL A 12 -15.21 25.46 25.14
CA VAL A 12 -16.31 25.58 24.18
C VAL A 12 -16.03 24.81 22.89
N ILE A 13 -14.81 24.89 22.35
CA ILE A 13 -14.42 24.18 21.11
C ILE A 13 -14.43 22.65 21.31
N SER A 14 -13.99 22.16 22.47
CA SER A 14 -14.04 20.72 22.80
C SER A 14 -15.46 20.20 22.96
N ASN A 15 -16.38 20.99 23.54
CA ASN A 15 -17.79 20.63 23.66
C ASN A 15 -18.54 20.63 22.32
N ASP A 16 -18.21 21.55 21.41
CA ASP A 16 -18.78 21.55 20.05
C ASP A 16 -18.21 20.43 19.18
N TRP A 17 -16.94 20.07 19.37
CA TRP A 17 -16.36 18.88 18.72
C TRP A 17 -16.99 17.58 19.25
N LEU A 18 -17.17 17.44 20.58
CA LEU A 18 -17.88 16.31 21.19
C LEU A 18 -19.35 16.25 20.78
N LYS A 19 -20.04 17.39 20.65
CA LYS A 19 -21.41 17.46 20.12
C LYS A 19 -21.48 17.09 18.64
N ASN A 20 -20.56 17.54 17.81
CA ASN A 20 -20.54 17.18 16.39
C ASN A 20 -20.11 15.73 16.17
N TYR A 21 -19.20 15.20 16.99
CA TYR A 21 -18.79 13.80 16.99
C TYR A 21 -19.94 12.88 17.43
N SER A 22 -20.64 13.22 18.51
CA SER A 22 -21.84 12.48 18.97
C SER A 22 -23.01 12.60 17.99
N LYS A 23 -23.17 13.74 17.30
CA LYS A 23 -24.19 13.94 16.26
C LYS A 23 -23.87 13.13 14.99
N ASN A 24 -22.59 13.01 14.62
CA ASN A 24 -22.15 12.13 13.52
C ASN A 24 -22.28 10.65 13.90
N GLN A 25 -22.01 10.26 15.15
CA GLN A 25 -22.34 8.93 15.66
C GLN A 25 -23.83 8.66 15.63
N SER A 26 -24.67 9.62 16.04
CA SER A 26 -26.13 9.50 15.99
C SER A 26 -26.65 9.36 14.55
N TYR A 27 -26.09 10.09 13.59
CA TYR A 27 -26.42 9.96 12.17
C TYR A 27 -25.97 8.62 11.59
N TYR A 28 -24.79 8.12 12.00
CA TYR A 28 -24.30 6.81 11.61
C TYR A 28 -25.16 5.69 12.21
N GLN A 29 -25.56 5.82 13.48
CA GLN A 29 -26.49 4.91 14.14
C GLN A 29 -27.89 4.96 13.49
N GLU A 30 -28.37 6.14 13.12
CA GLU A 30 -29.67 6.29 12.46
C GLU A 30 -29.65 5.74 11.03
N SER A 31 -28.55 5.93 10.30
CA SER A 31 -28.37 5.34 8.96
C SER A 31 -28.18 3.83 9.02
N LEU A 32 -27.44 3.30 9.99
CA LEU A 32 -27.38 1.85 10.27
C LEU A 32 -28.74 1.31 10.68
N LYS A 33 -29.51 2.02 11.50
CA LYS A 33 -30.86 1.62 11.91
C LYS A 33 -31.82 1.59 10.72
N ARG A 34 -31.79 2.62 9.85
CA ARG A 34 -32.55 2.65 8.59
C ARG A 34 -32.13 1.55 7.63
N LEU A 35 -30.83 1.26 7.52
CA LEU A 35 -30.31 0.16 6.71
C LEU A 35 -30.80 -1.19 7.25
N THR A 36 -30.73 -1.37 8.57
CA THR A 36 -31.19 -2.58 9.26
C THR A 36 -32.70 -2.74 9.12
N GLU A 37 -33.49 -1.67 9.25
CA GLU A 37 -34.94 -1.68 9.03
C GLU A 37 -35.32 -1.95 7.56
N SER A 38 -34.53 -1.46 6.60
CA SER A 38 -34.69 -1.79 5.18
C SER A 38 -34.38 -3.27 4.91
N LEU A 39 -33.32 -3.81 5.54
CA LEU A 39 -32.96 -5.23 5.45
C LEU A 39 -33.97 -6.17 6.12
N LYS A 40 -34.77 -5.70 7.10
CA LYS A 40 -35.81 -6.50 7.78
C LYS A 40 -36.99 -6.91 6.89
N ASN A 41 -37.30 -6.12 5.86
CA ASN A 41 -38.53 -6.28 5.06
C ASN A 41 -38.26 -6.68 3.60
N VAL A 42 -36.99 -6.85 3.22
CA VAL A 42 -36.59 -7.14 1.85
C VAL A 42 -36.16 -8.60 1.77
N LYS A 43 -36.91 -9.42 1.02
CA LYS A 43 -36.33 -10.61 0.39
C LYS A 43 -35.26 -10.09 -0.56
N ILE A 44 -34.00 -10.19 -0.16
CA ILE A 44 -32.88 -9.76 -1.00
C ILE A 44 -32.85 -10.70 -2.20
N ASP A 45 -33.16 -10.16 -3.38
CA ASP A 45 -32.93 -10.86 -4.63
C ASP A 45 -31.45 -10.74 -4.99
N TYR A 46 -30.67 -11.68 -4.45
CA TYR A 46 -29.22 -11.74 -4.66
C TYR A 46 -28.85 -11.81 -6.15
N ASN A 47 -29.64 -12.49 -6.97
CA ASN A 47 -29.39 -12.62 -8.40
C ASN A 47 -29.60 -11.29 -9.13
N SER A 48 -30.65 -10.54 -8.77
CA SER A 48 -30.89 -9.19 -9.29
C SER A 48 -29.76 -8.22 -8.91
N LEU A 49 -29.31 -8.25 -7.64
CA LEU A 49 -28.18 -7.42 -7.20
C LEU A 49 -26.88 -7.77 -7.92
N LEU A 50 -26.53 -9.06 -8.01
CA LEU A 50 -25.34 -9.52 -8.74
C LEU A 50 -25.39 -9.19 -10.23
N GLY A 51 -26.59 -9.18 -10.83
CA GLY A 51 -26.82 -8.79 -12.22
C GLY A 51 -26.65 -7.28 -12.46
N ASN A 52 -26.91 -6.45 -11.46
CA ASN A 52 -26.75 -4.99 -11.52
C ASN A 52 -25.32 -4.52 -11.21
N LEU A 53 -24.48 -5.38 -10.63
CA LEU A 53 -23.07 -5.07 -10.38
C LEU A 53 -22.30 -4.97 -11.70
N PRO A 54 -21.25 -4.12 -11.74
CA PRO A 54 -20.34 -4.12 -12.88
C PRO A 54 -19.80 -5.54 -13.10
N LYS A 55 -19.67 -5.94 -14.37
CA LYS A 55 -19.06 -7.22 -14.70
C LYS A 55 -17.61 -7.22 -14.23
N SER A 56 -17.10 -8.41 -13.91
CA SER A 56 -15.68 -8.59 -13.66
C SER A 56 -14.89 -8.12 -14.88
N ALA A 57 -13.92 -7.24 -14.64
CA ALA A 57 -13.00 -6.75 -15.66
C ALA A 57 -11.72 -7.61 -15.73
N SER A 58 -11.63 -8.69 -14.94
CA SER A 58 -10.45 -9.54 -14.88
C SER A 58 -10.48 -10.62 -15.96
N ILE A 59 -9.32 -10.86 -16.59
CA ILE A 59 -9.08 -12.07 -17.39
C ILE A 59 -8.73 -13.24 -16.46
N SER A 60 -8.86 -14.48 -16.96
CA SER A 60 -8.55 -15.67 -16.16
C SER A 60 -7.13 -15.64 -15.57
N LYS A 61 -6.96 -16.11 -14.32
CA LYS A 61 -5.64 -16.25 -13.65
C LYS A 61 -4.60 -16.90 -14.57
N ARG A 62 -4.96 -17.99 -15.25
CA ARG A 62 -4.08 -18.68 -16.22
C ARG A 62 -3.60 -17.76 -17.36
N GLN A 63 -4.50 -16.97 -17.96
CA GLN A 63 -4.11 -16.06 -19.03
C GLN A 63 -3.22 -14.92 -18.50
N SER A 64 -3.51 -14.39 -17.30
CA SER A 64 -2.65 -13.40 -16.65
C SER A 64 -1.24 -13.94 -16.42
N LEU A 65 -1.11 -15.14 -15.86
CA LEU A 65 0.20 -15.77 -15.61
C LEU A 65 0.97 -16.05 -16.89
N LYS A 66 0.29 -16.53 -17.94
CA LYS A 66 0.88 -16.71 -19.27
C LYS A 66 1.42 -15.39 -19.84
N ASN A 67 0.66 -14.30 -19.69
CA ASN A 67 1.09 -12.98 -20.16
C ASN A 67 2.30 -12.46 -19.38
N ILE A 68 2.34 -12.69 -18.05
CA ILE A 68 3.49 -12.34 -17.21
C ILE A 68 4.72 -13.16 -17.63
N SER A 69 4.58 -14.47 -17.81
CA SER A 69 5.68 -15.33 -18.26
C SER A 69 6.22 -14.91 -19.63
N ASN A 70 5.34 -14.60 -20.59
CA ASN A 70 5.75 -14.04 -21.87
C ASN A 70 6.50 -12.71 -21.70
N ALA A 71 6.09 -11.84 -20.78
CA ALA A 71 6.79 -10.58 -20.54
C ALA A 71 8.18 -10.79 -19.90
N TYR A 72 8.31 -11.77 -19.00
CA TYR A 72 9.58 -12.15 -18.41
C TYR A 72 10.55 -12.72 -19.45
N GLN A 73 10.09 -13.65 -20.29
CA GLN A 73 10.90 -14.25 -21.36
C GLN A 73 11.38 -13.23 -22.41
N ASN A 74 10.60 -12.17 -22.65
CA ASN A 74 10.92 -11.13 -23.62
C ASN A 74 11.67 -9.93 -23.00
N GLU A 75 12.15 -10.03 -21.75
CA GLU A 75 12.87 -8.94 -21.07
C GLU A 75 12.03 -7.65 -21.02
N LYS A 76 10.71 -7.79 -20.84
CA LYS A 76 9.74 -6.68 -20.75
C LYS A 76 8.99 -6.63 -19.43
N MET A 77 9.29 -7.53 -18.50
CA MET A 77 8.69 -7.52 -17.18
C MET A 77 9.38 -6.50 -16.27
N VAL A 78 8.57 -5.71 -15.58
CA VAL A 78 9.01 -4.78 -14.54
C VAL A 78 8.36 -5.19 -13.23
N LEU A 79 9.15 -5.41 -12.19
CA LEU A 79 8.61 -5.61 -10.86
C LEU A 79 8.28 -4.26 -10.22
N VAL A 80 7.12 -4.16 -9.61
CA VAL A 80 6.69 -2.97 -8.89
C VAL A 80 6.42 -3.35 -7.44
N LEU A 81 7.30 -2.93 -6.55
CA LEU A 81 7.38 -3.42 -5.18
C LEU A 81 6.88 -2.36 -4.20
N GLY A 82 5.93 -2.75 -3.34
CA GLY A 82 5.44 -1.93 -2.24
C GLY A 82 5.85 -2.48 -0.87
N ALA A 83 5.42 -1.81 0.20
CA ALA A 83 5.86 -2.11 1.57
C ALA A 83 5.57 -3.55 2.01
N GLY A 84 4.58 -4.21 1.38
CA GLY A 84 4.20 -5.59 1.69
C GLY A 84 5.35 -6.60 1.58
N ILE A 85 6.36 -6.36 0.73
CA ILE A 85 7.52 -7.28 0.64
C ILE A 85 8.48 -7.17 1.82
N SER A 86 8.42 -6.06 2.57
CA SER A 86 9.33 -5.75 3.67
C SER A 86 8.69 -5.99 5.05
N LEU A 87 7.36 -6.19 5.12
CA LEU A 87 6.63 -6.33 6.38
C LEU A 87 7.11 -7.51 7.23
N GLU A 88 7.45 -8.65 6.61
CA GLU A 88 7.89 -9.84 7.34
C GLU A 88 9.19 -9.61 8.11
N PHE A 89 10.03 -8.69 7.65
CA PHE A 89 11.32 -8.31 8.25
C PHE A 89 11.16 -7.31 9.41
N GLY A 90 9.93 -6.85 9.69
CA GLY A 90 9.67 -5.86 10.75
C GLY A 90 9.62 -4.42 10.27
N VAL A 91 9.72 -4.16 8.95
CA VAL A 91 9.54 -2.81 8.40
C VAL A 91 8.11 -2.34 8.65
N PRO A 92 7.91 -1.15 9.23
CA PRO A 92 6.58 -0.63 9.48
C PRO A 92 5.85 -0.30 8.16
N SER A 93 4.54 -0.53 8.14
CA SER A 93 3.68 0.06 7.10
C SER A 93 3.70 1.59 7.18
N TRP A 94 3.26 2.28 6.12
CA TRP A 94 3.23 3.75 6.10
C TRP A 94 2.56 4.39 7.33
N ASN A 95 1.39 3.87 7.72
CA ASN A 95 0.67 4.39 8.89
C ASN A 95 1.41 4.13 10.19
N LEU A 96 2.02 2.94 10.34
CA LEU A 96 2.80 2.60 11.52
C LEU A 96 4.11 3.39 11.59
N LEU A 97 4.74 3.67 10.45
CA LEU A 97 5.93 4.51 10.36
C LEU A 97 5.61 5.93 10.84
N LEU A 98 4.51 6.51 10.38
CA LEU A 98 4.03 7.82 10.83
C LEU A 98 3.76 7.85 12.34
N GLN A 99 3.06 6.84 12.86
CA GLN A 99 2.80 6.70 14.29
C GLN A 99 4.10 6.64 15.10
N ASN A 100 5.04 5.78 14.67
CA ASN A 100 6.33 5.62 15.33
C ASN A 100 7.16 6.91 15.29
N LEU A 101 7.14 7.65 14.18
CA LEU A 101 7.81 8.95 14.06
C LEU A 101 7.23 9.98 15.02
N MET A 102 5.90 10.07 15.12
CA MET A 102 5.25 11.01 16.06
C MET A 102 5.60 10.67 17.51
N VAL A 103 5.53 9.40 17.89
CA VAL A 103 5.95 8.94 19.22
C VAL A 103 7.41 9.30 19.48
N HIS A 104 8.31 9.01 18.54
CA HIS A 104 9.73 9.30 18.68
C HIS A 104 10.01 10.81 18.81
N THR A 105 9.27 11.67 18.12
CA THR A 105 9.37 13.14 18.31
C THR A 105 8.88 13.61 19.68
N ILE A 106 7.75 13.07 20.18
CA ILE A 106 7.20 13.41 21.49
C ILE A 106 8.15 13.00 22.62
N GLU A 107 8.76 11.82 22.52
CA GLU A 107 9.71 11.29 23.50
C GLU A 107 10.97 12.17 23.60
N LYS A 108 11.47 12.66 22.46
CA LYS A 108 12.64 13.55 22.40
C LYS A 108 12.40 14.93 23.03
N GLU A 109 11.21 15.51 22.90
CA GLU A 109 10.94 16.86 23.44
C GLU A 109 10.71 16.90 24.95
N ASN A 110 9.99 15.93 25.51
CA ASN A 110 9.29 16.15 26.77
C ASN A 110 9.64 15.17 27.90
N ASN A 111 10.62 14.25 27.73
CA ASN A 111 10.86 13.15 28.69
C ASN A 111 9.55 12.45 29.09
N VAL A 112 8.62 12.36 28.15
CA VAL A 112 7.27 11.86 28.38
C VAL A 112 7.34 10.36 28.63
N SER A 113 6.60 9.89 29.63
CA SER A 113 6.51 8.47 29.96
C SER A 113 6.10 7.64 28.75
N ASN A 114 6.78 6.52 28.50
CA ASN A 114 6.44 5.50 27.51
C ASN A 114 4.96 5.08 27.52
N VAL A 115 4.25 5.28 28.64
CA VAL A 115 2.82 5.01 28.80
C VAL A 115 1.96 5.97 27.96
N LEU A 116 2.31 7.25 27.90
CA LEU A 116 1.57 8.26 27.12
C LEU A 116 1.80 8.09 25.62
N SER A 117 3.02 7.70 25.21
CA SER A 117 3.33 7.30 23.83
C SER A 117 2.47 6.12 23.36
N LYS A 118 2.32 5.09 24.20
CA LYS A 118 1.48 3.92 23.91
C LYS A 118 -0.01 4.30 23.83
N LEU A 119 -0.50 5.08 24.80
CA LEU A 119 -1.87 5.61 24.76
C LEU A 119 -2.12 6.46 23.51
N PHE A 120 -1.14 7.23 23.04
CA PHE A 120 -1.27 8.02 21.83
C PHE A 120 -1.51 7.14 20.59
N ASN A 121 -0.75 6.05 20.42
CA ASN A 121 -0.93 5.11 19.31
C ASN A 121 -2.28 4.37 19.37
N ASP A 122 -2.74 4.04 20.58
CA ASP A 122 -3.99 3.29 20.76
C ASP A 122 -5.24 4.18 20.60
N ILE A 123 -5.14 5.48 20.88
CA ILE A 123 -6.27 6.42 20.87
C ILE A 123 -6.32 7.23 19.57
N PHE A 124 -5.15 7.61 19.03
CA PHE A 124 -5.08 8.47 17.86
C PHE A 124 -4.57 7.69 16.66
N THR A 125 -5.40 7.64 15.61
CA THR A 125 -4.93 7.39 14.24
C THR A 125 -4.80 8.76 13.57
N PRO A 126 -3.68 9.48 13.79
CA PRO A 126 -3.54 10.82 13.26
C PRO A 126 -3.66 10.76 11.74
N ASN A 127 -4.37 11.74 11.18
CA ASN A 127 -4.46 11.87 9.74
C ASN A 127 -3.03 11.97 9.18
N PRO A 128 -2.62 11.08 8.25
CA PRO A 128 -1.27 11.06 7.69
C PRO A 128 -0.76 12.43 7.20
N LEU A 129 -1.68 13.28 6.73
CA LEU A 129 -1.38 14.63 6.26
C LEU A 129 -1.00 15.58 7.39
N ILE A 130 -1.72 15.50 8.52
CA ILE A 130 -1.44 16.31 9.71
C ILE A 130 -0.14 15.83 10.35
N ALA A 131 0.05 14.50 10.42
CA ALA A 131 1.26 13.90 10.93
C ALA A 131 2.49 14.30 10.13
N GLY A 132 2.43 14.21 8.80
CA GLY A 132 3.52 14.60 7.92
C GLY A 132 3.90 16.08 8.04
N ARG A 133 2.91 16.98 8.11
CA ARG A 133 3.16 18.42 8.30
C ARG A 133 3.83 18.74 9.62
N TYR A 134 3.30 18.18 10.71
CA TYR A 134 3.88 18.37 12.04
C TYR A 134 5.33 17.87 12.10
N LEU A 135 5.59 16.68 11.56
CA LEU A 135 6.94 16.13 11.49
C LEU A 135 7.85 17.09 10.71
N GLN A 136 7.52 17.47 9.48
CA GLN A 136 8.37 18.37 8.68
C GLN A 136 8.71 19.68 9.40
N GLU A 137 7.70 20.35 9.98
CA GLU A 137 7.89 21.59 10.74
C GLU A 137 8.83 21.40 11.94
N TYR A 138 8.71 20.26 12.64
CA TYR A 138 9.60 19.91 13.74
C TYR A 138 11.07 19.81 13.28
N PHE A 139 11.36 19.17 12.14
CA PHE A 139 12.74 18.98 11.67
C PHE A 139 13.36 20.25 11.12
N GLU A 140 12.59 21.06 10.40
CA GLU A 140 13.02 22.37 9.92
C GLU A 140 13.44 23.27 11.09
N ASN A 141 12.68 23.25 12.19
CA ASN A 141 12.97 24.06 13.37
C ASN A 141 14.14 23.52 14.23
N ASN A 142 14.41 22.21 14.21
CA ASN A 142 15.42 21.57 15.06
C ASN A 142 16.76 21.30 14.34
N ASN A 143 16.98 21.79 13.12
CA ASN A 143 18.20 21.56 12.32
C ASN A 143 18.62 20.07 12.23
N SER A 144 17.65 19.16 12.29
CA SER A 144 17.90 17.71 12.22
C SER A 144 17.45 17.18 10.86
N SER A 145 18.21 16.24 10.29
CA SER A 145 17.83 15.63 9.01
C SER A 145 16.62 14.72 9.23
N PHE A 146 15.51 15.10 8.61
CA PHE A 146 14.27 14.34 8.60
C PHE A 146 14.50 12.90 8.12
N GLU A 147 15.23 12.74 7.03
CA GLU A 147 15.62 11.45 6.46
C GLU A 147 16.37 10.56 7.46
N SER A 148 17.23 11.15 8.29
CA SER A 148 18.00 10.42 9.28
C SER A 148 17.11 9.85 10.39
N MET A 149 16.08 10.58 10.84
CA MET A 149 15.12 10.06 11.81
C MET A 149 14.19 9.03 11.17
N VAL A 150 13.71 9.27 9.95
CA VAL A 150 12.91 8.27 9.23
C VAL A 150 13.70 6.97 9.11
N ARG A 151 14.99 7.04 8.76
CA ARG A 151 15.87 5.87 8.74
C ARG A 151 15.98 5.21 10.11
N GLU A 152 16.27 5.97 11.17
CA GLU A 152 16.37 5.43 12.54
C GLU A 152 15.10 4.65 12.94
N VAL A 153 13.92 5.23 12.71
CA VAL A 153 12.65 4.59 13.03
C VAL A 153 12.38 3.39 12.13
N LEU A 154 12.67 3.51 10.83
CA LEU A 154 12.49 2.45 9.82
C LEU A 154 13.24 1.18 10.21
N TYR A 155 14.52 1.30 10.62
CA TYR A 155 15.38 0.16 10.95
C TYR A 155 15.36 -0.26 12.43
N SER A 156 14.62 0.44 13.31
CA SER A 156 14.64 0.21 14.76
C SER A 156 14.27 -1.20 15.24
N LYS A 157 13.54 -1.99 14.44
CA LYS A 157 13.04 -3.32 14.78
C LYS A 157 13.16 -4.32 13.62
N ILE A 158 14.14 -4.13 12.74
CA ILE A 158 14.30 -4.97 11.56
C ILE A 158 15.16 -6.19 11.88
N ASP A 159 14.74 -7.34 11.34
CA ASP A 159 15.54 -8.55 11.24
C ASP A 159 15.74 -8.88 9.75
N LYS A 160 16.85 -8.38 9.16
CA LYS A 160 17.18 -8.59 7.74
C LYS A 160 17.61 -10.03 7.43
N ASP A 161 18.07 -10.77 8.43
CA ASP A 161 18.52 -12.16 8.29
C ASP A 161 17.35 -13.13 8.19
N LYS A 162 16.16 -12.73 8.65
CA LYS A 162 14.94 -13.52 8.54
C LYS A 162 14.73 -14.09 7.13
N ASN A 163 14.30 -15.35 7.07
CA ASN A 163 13.95 -15.99 5.81
C ASN A 163 12.57 -15.51 5.33
N SER A 164 12.47 -15.13 4.06
CA SER A 164 11.20 -14.81 3.39
C SER A 164 11.19 -15.49 2.03
N ASP A 165 10.27 -16.42 1.83
CA ASP A 165 10.16 -17.17 0.58
C ASP A 165 9.83 -16.25 -0.60
N LEU A 166 9.04 -15.20 -0.35
CA LEU A 166 8.70 -14.20 -1.35
C LEU A 166 9.94 -13.44 -1.81
N LEU A 167 10.72 -12.89 -0.86
CA LEU A 167 11.88 -12.08 -1.23
C LEU A 167 12.99 -12.96 -1.83
N ASN A 168 13.17 -14.18 -1.34
CA ASN A 168 14.08 -15.16 -1.93
C ASN A 168 13.73 -15.44 -3.40
N GLU A 169 12.45 -15.57 -3.74
CA GLU A 169 12.04 -15.80 -5.12
C GLU A 169 12.12 -14.54 -5.99
N ILE A 170 11.81 -13.36 -5.44
CA ILE A 170 12.07 -12.08 -6.13
C ILE A 170 13.56 -11.98 -6.51
N VAL A 171 14.46 -12.28 -5.57
CA VAL A 171 15.90 -12.30 -5.81
C VAL A 171 16.27 -13.30 -6.90
N LYS A 172 15.76 -14.53 -6.88
CA LYS A 172 16.03 -15.52 -7.95
C LYS A 172 15.49 -15.08 -9.31
N ILE A 173 14.39 -14.33 -9.37
CA ILE A 173 13.89 -13.77 -10.64
C ILE A 173 14.85 -12.71 -11.20
N CYS A 174 15.52 -11.95 -10.32
CA CYS A 174 16.57 -11.00 -10.72
C CYS A 174 17.81 -11.72 -11.28
N VAL A 175 18.05 -12.95 -10.83
CA VAL A 175 19.24 -13.75 -11.14
C VAL A 175 18.88 -14.91 -12.07
N ALA A 176 18.85 -14.65 -13.38
CA ALA A 176 18.63 -15.70 -14.37
C ALA A 176 19.95 -16.39 -14.77
N PRO A 177 20.03 -17.73 -14.76
CA PRO A 177 21.21 -18.45 -15.25
C PRO A 177 21.43 -18.23 -16.75
N GLY A 178 22.62 -17.78 -17.15
CA GLY A 178 23.09 -17.81 -18.54
C GLY A 178 22.80 -16.57 -19.40
N LYS A 179 22.06 -15.57 -18.91
CA LYS A 179 21.93 -14.22 -19.52
C LYS A 179 21.61 -13.17 -18.44
N SER A 180 22.40 -12.11 -18.39
CA SER A 180 22.08 -10.89 -17.61
C SER A 180 20.97 -10.08 -18.29
N PRO A 181 20.14 -9.36 -17.53
CA PRO A 181 19.04 -9.84 -16.69
C PRO A 181 17.74 -10.11 -17.50
N ASN A 182 16.90 -11.06 -17.04
CA ASN A 182 15.59 -11.32 -17.66
C ASN A 182 14.51 -10.27 -17.31
N LEU A 183 14.76 -9.44 -16.28
CA LEU A 183 13.92 -8.31 -15.95
C LEU A 183 14.39 -7.05 -16.66
N ASP A 184 13.44 -6.21 -17.07
CA ASP A 184 13.75 -4.89 -17.59
C ASP A 184 14.25 -3.94 -16.47
N SER A 185 13.54 -3.94 -15.33
CA SER A 185 13.86 -3.11 -14.16
C SER A 185 12.96 -3.44 -12.97
N ILE A 186 13.31 -2.88 -11.82
CA ILE A 186 12.49 -2.88 -10.60
C ILE A 186 12.12 -1.42 -10.28
N ILE A 187 10.86 -1.18 -9.94
CA ILE A 187 10.40 0.06 -9.32
C ILE A 187 9.99 -0.29 -7.90
N THR A 188 10.57 0.37 -6.90
CA THR A 188 10.19 0.20 -5.51
C THR A 188 9.75 1.52 -4.90
N TYR A 189 8.69 1.45 -4.10
CA TYR A 189 8.17 2.55 -3.31
C TYR A 189 8.67 2.52 -1.86
N ASN A 190 9.50 1.53 -1.54
CA ASN A 190 10.04 1.34 -0.21
C ASN A 190 11.29 2.22 -0.03
N PHE A 191 11.43 2.77 1.18
CA PHE A 191 12.62 3.51 1.57
C PHE A 191 13.77 2.57 1.97
N ASP A 192 13.45 1.33 2.38
CA ASP A 192 14.43 0.39 2.88
C ASP A 192 15.35 -0.18 1.79
N ASP A 193 16.42 -0.85 2.22
CA ASP A 193 17.42 -1.53 1.39
C ASP A 193 17.38 -3.06 1.53
N ILE A 194 16.25 -3.63 1.94
CA ILE A 194 16.13 -5.07 2.21
C ILE A 194 16.34 -5.90 0.93
N LEU A 195 15.85 -5.41 -0.21
CA LEU A 195 16.05 -6.06 -1.49
C LEU A 195 17.53 -6.10 -1.86
N GLU A 196 18.22 -4.96 -1.78
CA GLU A 196 19.67 -4.86 -2.01
C GLU A 196 20.45 -5.77 -1.07
N TYR A 197 20.11 -5.74 0.21
CA TYR A 197 20.74 -6.60 1.21
C TYR A 197 20.62 -8.08 0.82
N LYS A 198 19.43 -8.56 0.43
CA LYS A 198 19.27 -9.96 0.00
C LYS A 198 19.96 -10.27 -1.33
N LEU A 199 20.02 -9.33 -2.27
CA LEU A 199 20.78 -9.49 -3.52
C LEU A 199 22.28 -9.69 -3.22
N ASP A 200 22.83 -8.86 -2.34
CA ASP A 200 24.23 -8.91 -1.92
C ASP A 200 24.57 -10.22 -1.18
N GLN A 201 23.61 -10.79 -0.43
CA GLN A 201 23.78 -12.06 0.30
C GLN A 201 23.74 -13.31 -0.58
N THR A 202 23.33 -13.22 -1.86
CA THR A 202 23.23 -14.41 -2.73
C THR A 202 24.59 -15.07 -3.04
N GLY A 203 25.69 -14.36 -2.83
CA GLY A 203 27.03 -14.80 -3.22
C GLY A 203 27.27 -14.82 -4.74
N LEU A 204 26.30 -14.37 -5.53
CA LEU A 204 26.40 -14.18 -6.97
C LEU A 204 26.63 -12.69 -7.25
N GLU A 205 27.54 -12.36 -8.16
CA GLU A 205 27.64 -10.99 -8.67
C GLU A 205 26.39 -10.70 -9.52
N VAL A 206 25.34 -10.19 -8.86
CA VAL A 206 24.18 -9.64 -9.55
C VAL A 206 24.50 -8.17 -9.81
N PRO A 207 24.90 -7.78 -11.03
CA PRO A 207 25.10 -6.38 -11.32
C PRO A 207 23.74 -5.67 -11.23
N TYR A 208 23.55 -4.85 -10.22
CA TYR A 208 22.37 -3.99 -10.07
C TYR A 208 22.77 -2.57 -9.70
N LYS A 209 21.85 -1.63 -9.93
CA LYS A 209 22.04 -0.23 -9.58
C LYS A 209 20.79 0.37 -8.94
N SER A 210 20.88 0.75 -7.67
CA SER A 210 19.84 1.53 -7.00
C SER A 210 19.88 2.99 -7.49
N VAL A 211 18.77 3.45 -8.06
CA VAL A 211 18.57 4.78 -8.63
C VAL A 211 17.53 5.52 -7.78
N TYR A 212 18.00 6.53 -7.06
CA TYR A 212 17.20 7.30 -6.09
C TYR A 212 17.38 8.82 -6.24
N GLY A 213 18.05 9.26 -7.31
CA GLY A 213 18.35 10.67 -7.56
C GLY A 213 18.90 10.91 -8.97
N LEU A 214 19.13 12.19 -9.28
CA LEU A 214 19.69 12.62 -10.56
C LEU A 214 21.19 12.30 -10.66
N GLY A 215 21.68 12.09 -11.88
CA GLY A 215 23.11 11.85 -12.14
C GLY A 215 23.61 10.44 -11.82
N ILE A 216 22.71 9.52 -11.46
CA ILE A 216 23.05 8.11 -11.25
C ILE A 216 23.07 7.40 -12.60
N GLU A 217 24.25 6.98 -13.02
CA GLU A 217 24.45 6.20 -14.24
C GLU A 217 24.25 4.70 -13.98
N ILE A 218 23.55 4.03 -14.91
CA ILE A 218 23.35 2.58 -14.94
C ILE A 218 24.28 2.02 -16.01
N LYS A 219 25.18 1.10 -15.65
CA LYS A 219 26.09 0.47 -16.60
C LYS A 219 25.40 -0.62 -17.41
N ASN A 220 25.98 -0.96 -18.56
CA ASN A 220 25.47 -2.05 -19.37
C ASN A 220 25.50 -3.38 -18.58
N GLY A 221 24.38 -4.09 -18.57
CA GLY A 221 24.20 -5.34 -17.81
C GLY A 221 23.75 -5.15 -16.35
N GLU A 222 23.74 -3.93 -15.80
CA GLU A 222 23.19 -3.67 -14.46
C GLU A 222 21.66 -3.65 -14.48
N LEU A 223 21.02 -4.39 -13.57
CA LEU A 223 19.58 -4.32 -13.30
C LEU A 223 19.25 -2.99 -12.58
N PRO A 224 18.43 -2.10 -13.16
CA PRO A 224 18.03 -0.87 -12.50
C PRO A 224 17.00 -1.14 -11.39
N ILE A 225 17.23 -0.60 -10.20
CA ILE A 225 16.28 -0.58 -9.07
C ILE A 225 15.91 0.87 -8.77
N TYR A 226 14.74 1.32 -9.23
CA TYR A 226 14.29 2.69 -9.09
C TYR A 226 13.53 2.89 -7.77
N HIS A 227 14.12 3.63 -6.83
CA HIS A 227 13.48 4.07 -5.59
C HIS A 227 12.76 5.39 -5.81
N VAL A 228 11.56 5.32 -6.38
CA VAL A 228 10.85 6.50 -6.87
C VAL A 228 10.30 7.40 -5.76
N HIS A 229 10.19 6.87 -4.54
CA HIS A 229 9.85 7.63 -3.33
C HIS A 229 11.07 8.00 -2.48
N GLY A 230 12.28 7.65 -2.90
CA GLY A 230 13.51 7.87 -2.14
C GLY A 230 14.05 6.59 -1.51
N TYR A 231 15.31 6.64 -1.08
CA TYR A 231 16.08 5.49 -0.63
C TYR A 231 16.88 5.85 0.62
N LEU A 232 16.71 5.08 1.69
CA LEU A 232 17.35 5.26 2.99
C LEU A 232 18.11 3.98 3.36
N PRO A 233 19.28 3.73 2.77
CA PRO A 233 20.12 2.59 3.13
C PRO A 233 20.56 2.65 4.59
N GLU A 234 20.56 1.50 5.27
CA GLU A 234 20.87 1.41 6.71
C GLU A 234 22.32 1.84 6.98
N ASP A 235 23.26 1.18 6.32
CA ASP A 235 24.69 1.29 6.62
C ASP A 235 25.45 2.27 5.72
N LYS A 236 24.75 3.00 4.83
CA LYS A 236 25.40 3.99 3.94
C LYS A 236 25.19 5.41 4.47
N LYS A 237 26.16 6.29 4.21
CA LYS A 237 26.02 7.71 4.55
C LYS A 237 24.97 8.35 3.65
N LEU A 238 23.97 9.00 4.25
CA LEU A 238 22.98 9.77 3.52
C LEU A 238 23.61 11.03 2.92
N THR A 239 23.20 11.37 1.70
CA THR A 239 23.58 12.61 1.00
C THR A 239 22.32 13.37 0.60
N ASP A 240 22.48 14.56 0.03
CA ASP A 240 21.37 15.37 -0.48
C ASP A 240 20.54 14.68 -1.59
N SER A 241 21.05 13.57 -2.14
CA SER A 241 20.32 12.73 -3.10
C SER A 241 19.32 11.77 -2.44
N ASN A 242 19.44 11.50 -1.14
CA ASN A 242 18.56 10.60 -0.40
C ASN A 242 17.24 11.24 0.04
N LYS A 243 16.78 12.29 -0.65
CA LYS A 243 15.51 12.94 -0.36
C LYS A 243 14.36 11.96 -0.52
N ILE A 244 13.49 11.93 0.48
CA ILE A 244 12.31 11.06 0.49
C ILE A 244 11.05 11.83 0.14
N THR A 245 10.12 11.10 -0.45
CA THR A 245 8.75 11.57 -0.71
C THR A 245 7.93 11.22 0.51
N PHE A 246 7.85 12.17 1.43
CA PHE A 246 7.15 11.97 2.69
C PHE A 246 6.22 13.14 2.97
N GLY A 247 4.99 12.86 3.35
CA GLY A 247 4.01 13.89 3.67
C GLY A 247 3.51 14.67 2.44
N GLU A 248 2.48 15.48 2.68
CA GLU A 248 1.66 16.12 1.65
C GLU A 248 2.41 17.13 0.77
N SER A 249 3.36 17.88 1.35
CA SER A 249 4.13 18.92 0.65
C SER A 249 5.02 18.34 -0.45
N ASN A 250 5.69 17.21 -0.21
CA ASN A 250 6.52 16.52 -1.21
C ASN A 250 5.64 15.84 -2.27
N TYR A 251 4.46 15.35 -1.88
CA TYR A 251 3.48 14.84 -2.84
C TYR A 251 3.01 15.95 -3.79
N HIS A 252 2.62 17.13 -3.30
CA HIS A 252 2.20 18.27 -4.15
C HIS A 252 3.30 18.70 -5.14
N GLN A 253 4.56 18.68 -4.72
CA GLN A 253 5.69 18.96 -5.62
C GLN A 253 5.83 17.88 -6.72
N GLN A 254 5.66 16.60 -6.38
CA GLN A 254 5.67 15.51 -7.38
C GLN A 254 4.43 15.50 -8.27
N TYR A 255 3.28 15.92 -7.76
CA TYR A 255 2.06 16.07 -8.56
C TYR A 255 2.19 17.22 -9.56
N SER A 256 2.84 18.31 -9.16
CA SER A 256 3.03 19.49 -9.99
C SER A 256 4.16 19.34 -11.01
N ASP A 257 5.21 18.58 -10.70
CA ASP A 257 6.33 18.35 -11.61
C ASP A 257 6.23 17.00 -12.36
N LEU A 258 5.52 17.02 -13.49
CA LEU A 258 5.48 15.89 -14.44
C LEU A 258 6.86 15.51 -15.00
N TYR A 259 7.82 16.44 -15.02
CA TYR A 259 9.15 16.26 -15.60
C TYR A 259 10.19 15.78 -14.59
N SER A 260 9.78 15.55 -13.35
CA SER A 260 10.62 14.88 -12.35
C SER A 260 11.02 13.48 -12.85
N TRP A 261 12.28 13.11 -12.59
CA TRP A 261 12.87 11.86 -13.12
C TRP A 261 12.08 10.62 -12.67
N ASN A 262 11.57 10.62 -11.44
CA ASN A 262 10.82 9.52 -10.87
C ASN A 262 9.43 9.35 -11.52
N ASN A 263 8.76 10.45 -11.87
CA ASN A 263 7.52 10.40 -12.66
C ASN A 263 7.80 9.92 -14.09
N MET A 264 8.83 10.45 -14.74
CA MET A 264 9.18 10.09 -16.13
C MET A 264 9.55 8.60 -16.27
N VAL A 265 10.36 8.07 -15.36
CA VAL A 265 10.73 6.64 -15.35
C VAL A 265 9.48 5.78 -15.21
N GLN A 266 8.61 6.07 -14.24
CA GLN A 266 7.37 5.32 -14.04
C GLN A 266 6.44 5.38 -15.27
N ILE A 267 6.18 6.56 -15.83
CA ILE A 267 5.34 6.71 -17.03
C ILE A 267 5.91 5.88 -18.19
N ASN A 268 7.23 5.94 -18.42
CA ASN A 268 7.87 5.19 -19.49
C ASN A 268 7.74 3.68 -19.28
N LYS A 269 7.98 3.17 -18.06
CA LYS A 269 7.83 1.74 -17.75
C LYS A 269 6.37 1.29 -17.85
N PHE A 270 5.43 2.06 -17.32
CA PHE A 270 3.99 1.76 -17.47
C PHE A 270 3.54 1.81 -18.93
N ARG A 271 4.14 2.66 -19.78
CA ARG A 271 3.79 2.73 -21.20
C ARG A 271 4.36 1.58 -22.03
N GLU A 272 5.61 1.18 -21.80
CA GLU A 272 6.31 0.25 -22.70
C GLU A 272 6.33 -1.21 -22.20
N ASN A 273 6.26 -1.42 -20.88
CA ASN A 273 6.52 -2.70 -20.23
C ASN A 273 5.27 -3.33 -19.61
N THR A 274 5.44 -4.56 -19.10
CA THR A 274 4.44 -5.26 -18.31
C THR A 274 4.85 -5.21 -16.83
N CYS A 275 4.22 -4.31 -16.08
CA CYS A 275 4.43 -4.18 -14.65
C CYS A 275 3.65 -5.22 -13.84
N VAL A 276 4.32 -5.83 -12.87
CA VAL A 276 3.75 -6.77 -11.90
C VAL A 276 3.92 -6.20 -10.50
N PHE A 277 2.81 -5.85 -9.88
CA PHE A 277 2.73 -5.23 -8.56
C PHE A 277 2.69 -6.30 -7.47
N ILE A 278 3.63 -6.22 -6.52
CA ILE A 278 3.77 -7.14 -5.38
C ILE A 278 3.92 -6.32 -4.10
N GLY A 279 3.17 -6.65 -3.06
CA GLY A 279 3.19 -5.92 -1.79
C GLY A 279 2.68 -4.48 -1.89
N SER A 280 1.96 -4.14 -2.97
CA SER A 280 1.32 -2.83 -3.17
C SER A 280 -0.19 -2.96 -3.05
N SER A 281 -0.82 -1.96 -2.43
CA SER A 281 -2.28 -1.82 -2.35
C SER A 281 -2.86 -1.07 -3.56
N LEU A 282 -2.03 -0.45 -4.40
CA LEU A 282 -2.43 0.50 -5.44
C LEU A 282 -3.32 1.64 -4.91
N THR A 283 -3.20 2.02 -3.63
CA THR A 283 -3.99 3.12 -3.04
C THR A 283 -3.32 4.48 -3.18
N ASP A 284 -2.06 4.51 -3.61
CA ASP A 284 -1.30 5.74 -3.82
C ASP A 284 -1.88 6.54 -5.02
N PRO A 285 -2.34 7.79 -4.83
CA PRO A 285 -2.93 8.56 -5.91
C PRO A 285 -1.92 8.99 -6.98
N ASN A 286 -0.62 9.07 -6.68
CA ASN A 286 0.43 9.40 -7.64
C ASN A 286 0.64 8.24 -8.60
N ILE A 287 0.73 7.01 -8.08
CA ILE A 287 0.82 5.80 -8.92
C ILE A 287 -0.38 5.72 -9.87
N ARG A 288 -1.60 5.90 -9.33
CA ARG A 288 -2.86 5.90 -10.11
C ARG A 288 -2.84 6.94 -11.23
N ARG A 289 -2.42 8.17 -10.92
CA ARG A 289 -2.27 9.25 -11.90
C ARG A 289 -1.27 8.88 -13.01
N LEU A 290 -0.10 8.35 -12.66
CA LEU A 290 0.94 7.98 -13.63
C LEU A 290 0.49 6.82 -14.53
N LEU A 291 -0.22 5.83 -13.98
CA LEU A 291 -0.84 4.76 -14.76
C LEU A 291 -1.90 5.28 -15.73
N ASP A 292 -2.77 6.20 -15.29
CA ASP A 292 -3.77 6.82 -16.16
C ASP A 292 -3.13 7.61 -17.32
N ILE A 293 -2.07 8.37 -17.04
CA ILE A 293 -1.29 9.07 -18.07
C ILE A 293 -0.69 8.07 -19.07
N ALA A 294 -0.04 7.01 -18.59
CA ALA A 294 0.57 6.00 -19.44
C ALA A 294 -0.47 5.23 -20.27
N LEU A 295 -1.62 4.92 -19.69
CA LEU A 295 -2.74 4.26 -20.36
C LEU A 295 -3.30 5.11 -21.50
N LYS A 296 -3.51 6.42 -21.25
CA LYS A 296 -3.95 7.37 -22.28
C LYS A 296 -2.96 7.46 -23.44
N GLN A 297 -1.65 7.45 -23.16
CA GLN A 297 -0.61 7.50 -24.18
C GLN A 297 -0.52 6.22 -25.05
N LYS A 298 -0.95 5.06 -24.54
CA LYS A 298 -0.95 3.78 -25.29
C LYS A 298 -2.01 3.70 -26.39
N GLY A 299 -3.07 4.51 -26.32
CA GLY A 299 -4.21 4.43 -27.24
C GLY A 299 -4.85 3.03 -27.28
N ASN A 300 -4.92 2.42 -28.47
CA ASN A 300 -5.57 1.12 -28.69
C ASN A 300 -4.70 -0.10 -28.34
N LYS A 301 -3.39 0.07 -28.09
CA LYS A 301 -2.47 -1.04 -27.75
C LYS A 301 -2.49 -1.30 -26.24
N ARG A 302 -3.58 -1.89 -25.74
CA ARG A 302 -3.75 -2.19 -24.32
C ARG A 302 -2.94 -3.44 -23.93
N LYS A 303 -1.76 -3.24 -23.33
CA LYS A 303 -1.09 -4.27 -22.54
C LYS A 303 -1.51 -4.11 -21.08
N HIS A 304 -1.90 -5.21 -20.46
CA HIS A 304 -2.27 -5.25 -19.06
C HIS A 304 -1.05 -5.26 -18.14
N HIS A 305 -1.14 -4.52 -17.05
CA HIS A 305 -0.33 -4.72 -15.85
C HIS A 305 -1.02 -5.71 -14.93
N TYR A 306 -0.35 -6.20 -13.89
CA TYR A 306 -0.91 -7.21 -12.99
C TYR A 306 -0.64 -6.87 -11.53
N ILE A 307 -1.59 -7.13 -10.65
CA ILE A 307 -1.45 -6.96 -9.20
C ILE A 307 -1.96 -8.18 -8.47
N PHE A 308 -1.19 -8.69 -7.52
CA PHE A 308 -1.66 -9.77 -6.63
C PHE A 308 -2.45 -9.18 -5.46
N LYS A 309 -3.65 -9.69 -5.22
CA LYS A 309 -4.48 -9.36 -4.05
C LYS A 309 -4.96 -10.63 -3.37
N LYS A 310 -4.95 -10.61 -2.03
CA LYS A 310 -5.49 -11.70 -1.22
C LYS A 310 -7.00 -11.62 -1.16
N LYS A 311 -7.69 -12.73 -1.38
CA LYS A 311 -9.15 -12.82 -1.18
C LYS A 311 -9.49 -12.55 0.27
N ILE A 312 -10.70 -12.04 0.50
CA ILE A 312 -11.21 -11.88 1.86
C ILE A 312 -11.39 -13.28 2.46
N ASP A 313 -10.92 -13.46 3.70
CA ASP A 313 -11.20 -14.69 4.46
C ASP A 313 -12.67 -14.69 4.88
N ASP A 314 -13.46 -15.58 4.28
CA ASP A 314 -14.88 -15.77 4.58
C ASP A 314 -15.14 -15.97 6.08
N LYS A 315 -14.21 -16.62 6.82
CA LYS A 315 -14.34 -16.81 8.27
C LYS A 315 -14.23 -15.48 9.01
N GLN A 316 -13.25 -14.66 8.67
CA GLN A 316 -13.08 -13.33 9.28
C GLN A 316 -14.24 -12.39 8.93
N LEU A 317 -14.73 -12.46 7.69
CA LEU A 317 -15.90 -11.69 7.27
C LEU A 317 -17.15 -12.13 8.03
N SER A 318 -17.35 -13.45 8.16
CA SER A 318 -18.39 -14.06 9.01
C SER A 318 -18.31 -13.56 10.45
N GLU A 319 -17.14 -13.58 11.08
CA GLU A 319 -16.97 -13.11 12.46
C GLU A 319 -17.27 -11.62 12.62
N LYS A 320 -16.83 -10.78 11.67
CA LYS A 320 -17.13 -9.34 11.66
C LYS A 320 -18.63 -9.09 11.51
N LEU A 321 -19.29 -9.79 10.58
CA LEU A 321 -20.73 -9.69 10.38
C LEU A 321 -21.50 -10.15 11.62
N LYS A 322 -21.10 -11.26 12.25
CA LYS A 322 -21.69 -11.72 13.52
C LYS A 322 -21.56 -10.66 14.62
N LYS A 323 -20.37 -10.07 14.81
CA LYS A 323 -20.17 -9.00 15.81
C LYS A 323 -21.02 -7.75 15.55
N ILE A 324 -21.15 -7.35 14.28
CA ILE A 324 -22.02 -6.23 13.90
C ILE A 324 -23.47 -6.55 14.26
N LEU A 325 -23.95 -7.75 13.88
CA LEU A 325 -25.33 -8.20 14.13
C LEU A 325 -25.62 -8.54 15.60
N GLU A 326 -24.61 -8.86 16.40
CA GLU A 326 -24.69 -9.11 17.85
C GLU A 326 -24.61 -7.83 18.69
N SER A 327 -24.50 -6.65 18.08
CA SER A 327 -24.59 -5.39 18.83
C SER A 327 -26.01 -5.19 19.39
N PRO A 328 -26.19 -4.74 20.66
CA PRO A 328 -27.48 -4.71 21.37
C PRO A 328 -28.64 -4.03 20.64
N GLU A 329 -28.36 -3.09 19.74
CA GLU A 329 -29.37 -2.41 18.91
C GLU A 329 -30.06 -3.35 17.90
N ILE A 330 -29.41 -4.46 17.51
CA ILE A 330 -29.90 -5.41 16.51
C ILE A 330 -30.51 -6.67 17.18
N ILE A 331 -30.09 -7.00 18.42
CA ILE A 331 -30.46 -8.22 19.16
C ILE A 331 -31.97 -8.43 19.31
N ASN A 332 -32.80 -7.38 19.42
CA ASN A 332 -34.26 -7.53 19.48
C ASN A 332 -34.89 -8.08 18.18
N ASN A 333 -34.12 -8.27 17.10
CA ASN A 333 -34.59 -8.72 15.79
C ASN A 333 -33.96 -10.05 15.34
N LYS A 334 -33.33 -10.83 16.22
CA LYS A 334 -32.72 -12.14 15.86
C LYS A 334 -33.71 -13.14 15.25
N ASN A 335 -35.02 -12.99 15.49
CA ASN A 335 -36.04 -13.92 15.02
C ASN A 335 -36.71 -13.53 13.68
N ASN A 336 -36.42 -12.36 13.09
CA ASN A 336 -37.19 -11.84 11.93
C ASN A 336 -36.37 -11.45 10.68
N ALA A 337 -35.04 -11.49 10.70
CA ALA A 337 -34.25 -11.20 9.50
C ALA A 337 -34.00 -12.52 8.75
N GLY A 338 -34.80 -12.82 7.72
CA GLY A 338 -34.61 -14.00 6.83
C GLY A 338 -33.38 -13.91 5.93
N LEU A 339 -32.23 -13.51 6.51
CA LEU A 339 -30.94 -13.39 5.85
C LEU A 339 -30.25 -14.76 5.87
N ASP A 340 -29.99 -15.31 4.69
CA ASP A 340 -29.04 -16.40 4.54
C ASP A 340 -27.63 -15.83 4.66
N PHE A 341 -26.95 -16.21 5.74
CA PHE A 341 -25.65 -15.66 6.11
C PHE A 341 -24.56 -16.03 5.09
N ASP A 342 -24.62 -17.23 4.53
CA ASP A 342 -23.64 -17.71 3.56
C ASP A 342 -23.84 -17.00 2.21
N GLU A 343 -25.10 -16.79 1.79
CA GLU A 343 -25.41 -16.00 0.59
C GLU A 343 -25.01 -14.52 0.75
N THR A 344 -25.20 -13.94 1.94
CA THR A 344 -24.76 -12.56 2.23
C THR A 344 -23.24 -12.42 2.22
N ILE A 345 -22.50 -13.37 2.81
CA ILE A 345 -21.03 -13.37 2.75
C ILE A 345 -20.58 -13.43 1.30
N LYS A 346 -21.11 -14.38 0.53
CA LYS A 346 -20.76 -14.55 -0.88
C LYS A 346 -21.05 -13.28 -1.70
N LEU A 347 -22.21 -12.66 -1.49
CA LEU A 347 -22.55 -11.40 -2.15
C LEU A 347 -21.56 -10.28 -1.80
N LEU A 348 -21.20 -10.12 -0.52
CA LEU A 348 -20.27 -9.08 -0.09
C LEU A 348 -18.87 -9.31 -0.64
N THR A 349 -18.40 -10.55 -0.66
CA THR A 349 -17.13 -10.94 -1.28
C THR A 349 -17.15 -10.63 -2.78
N ASP A 350 -18.19 -11.06 -3.51
CA ASP A 350 -18.35 -10.78 -4.95
C ASP A 350 -18.40 -9.27 -5.24
N ILE A 351 -19.10 -8.50 -4.41
CA ILE A 351 -19.17 -7.03 -4.52
C ILE A 351 -17.77 -6.44 -4.37
N TYR A 352 -17.07 -6.79 -3.29
CA TYR A 352 -15.73 -6.28 -3.01
C TYR A 352 -14.75 -6.61 -4.13
N GLU A 353 -14.69 -7.89 -4.54
CA GLU A 353 -13.77 -8.34 -5.58
C GLU A 353 -14.04 -7.62 -6.91
N ARG A 354 -15.31 -7.49 -7.32
CA ARG A 354 -15.67 -6.76 -8.55
C ARG A 354 -15.30 -5.28 -8.47
N PHE A 355 -15.49 -4.62 -7.33
CA PHE A 355 -15.08 -3.22 -7.16
C PHE A 355 -13.56 -3.07 -7.27
N GLU A 356 -12.79 -3.92 -6.60
CA GLU A 356 -11.32 -3.91 -6.64
C GLU A 356 -10.78 -4.20 -8.05
N GLU A 357 -11.40 -5.15 -8.77
CA GLU A 357 -11.07 -5.47 -10.16
C GLU A 357 -11.37 -4.31 -11.10
N ASN A 358 -12.54 -3.68 -10.99
CA ASN A 358 -12.93 -2.57 -11.85
C ASN A 358 -12.08 -1.32 -11.57
N ASP A 359 -11.79 -1.01 -10.30
CA ASP A 359 -10.89 0.08 -9.92
C ASP A 359 -9.50 -0.15 -10.53
N SER A 360 -8.91 -1.33 -10.32
CA SER A 360 -7.58 -1.65 -10.87
C SER A 360 -7.55 -1.64 -12.41
N ALA A 361 -8.60 -2.20 -13.04
CA ALA A 361 -8.71 -2.28 -14.49
C ALA A 361 -8.88 -0.91 -15.14
N SER A 362 -9.45 0.07 -14.43
CA SER A 362 -9.55 1.46 -14.90
C SER A 362 -8.17 2.10 -15.16
N PHE A 363 -7.14 1.61 -14.47
CA PHE A 363 -5.73 2.00 -14.64
C PHE A 363 -4.94 1.02 -15.54
N GLY A 364 -5.62 0.09 -16.21
CA GLY A 364 -4.98 -0.92 -17.06
C GLY A 364 -4.31 -2.06 -16.26
N VAL A 365 -4.61 -2.20 -14.96
CA VAL A 365 -4.05 -3.23 -14.08
C VAL A 365 -5.08 -4.34 -13.85
N GLN A 366 -4.69 -5.59 -14.05
CA GLN A 366 -5.53 -6.77 -13.87
C GLN A 366 -5.22 -7.40 -12.50
N THR A 367 -6.27 -7.61 -11.70
CA THR A 367 -6.14 -8.26 -10.39
C THR A 367 -5.98 -9.76 -10.55
N ILE A 368 -5.01 -10.34 -9.86
CA ILE A 368 -4.82 -11.78 -9.70
C ILE A 368 -5.12 -12.11 -8.24
N TRP A 369 -6.26 -12.76 -8.01
CA TRP A 369 -6.65 -13.21 -6.69
C TRP A 369 -5.83 -14.44 -6.26
N ILE A 370 -5.35 -14.38 -5.02
CA ILE A 370 -4.69 -15.46 -4.30
C ILE A 370 -5.43 -15.71 -2.98
N ASP A 371 -5.47 -16.96 -2.54
CA ASP A 371 -6.03 -17.37 -1.27
C ASP A 371 -5.01 -17.13 -0.14
N ASP A 372 -3.71 -17.24 -0.43
CA ASP A 372 -2.64 -16.93 0.52
C ASP A 372 -1.41 -16.24 -0.10
N TRP A 373 -0.70 -15.44 0.69
CA TRP A 373 0.50 -14.73 0.24
C TRP A 373 1.65 -15.68 -0.15
N ASN A 374 1.68 -16.89 0.42
CA ASN A 374 2.64 -17.93 0.05
C ASN A 374 2.48 -18.45 -1.38
N GLU A 375 1.35 -18.20 -2.05
CA GLU A 375 1.18 -18.54 -3.47
C GLU A 375 2.05 -17.68 -4.38
N ILE A 376 2.39 -16.44 -4.00
CA ILE A 376 3.18 -15.54 -4.86
C ILE A 376 4.56 -16.16 -5.15
N PRO A 377 5.36 -16.60 -4.15
CA PRO A 377 6.61 -17.30 -4.42
C PRO A 377 6.46 -18.50 -5.38
N GLU A 378 5.42 -19.33 -5.21
CA GLU A 378 5.19 -20.47 -6.10
C GLU A 378 4.87 -20.04 -7.55
N ILE A 379 4.06 -19.00 -7.70
CA ILE A 379 3.71 -18.42 -9.00
C ILE A 379 4.95 -17.84 -9.67
N LEU A 380 5.77 -17.08 -8.93
CA LEU A 380 7.02 -16.51 -9.40
C LEU A 380 8.02 -17.60 -9.83
N THR A 381 8.10 -18.70 -9.08
CA THR A 381 8.90 -19.88 -9.44
C THR A 381 8.47 -20.43 -10.79
N LYS A 382 7.16 -20.65 -11.00
CA LYS A 382 6.62 -21.15 -12.29
C LYS A 382 6.89 -20.20 -13.45
N ILE A 383 6.83 -18.89 -13.21
CA ILE A 383 7.18 -17.87 -14.21
C ILE A 383 8.66 -17.97 -14.58
N ARG A 384 9.56 -18.08 -13.59
CA ARG A 384 11.01 -18.20 -13.78
C ARG A 384 11.39 -19.48 -14.53
N GLU A 385 10.74 -20.59 -14.21
CA GLU A 385 10.97 -21.91 -14.81
C GLU A 385 10.26 -22.10 -16.16
N ASN A 386 9.48 -21.11 -16.61
CA ASN A 386 8.69 -21.15 -17.85
C ASN A 386 7.65 -22.28 -17.89
N VAL A 387 7.00 -22.57 -16.75
CA VAL A 387 5.98 -23.63 -16.59
C VAL A 387 4.57 -23.03 -16.34
N ALA A 388 4.43 -21.70 -16.40
CA ALA A 388 3.23 -20.95 -16.00
C ALA A 388 2.08 -20.89 -17.02
#